data_AF-A0A958UYW5-F1
#
_entry.id   AF-A0A958UYW5-F1
#
_cell.length_a   1.000
_cell.length_b   1.000
_cell.length_c   1.000
_cell.angle_alpha   90.00
_cell.angle_beta   90.00
_cell.angle_gamma   90.00
#
_symmetry.space_group_name_H-M   'P 1'
#
loop_
_entity.id
_entity.type
_entity.pdbx_description
1 polymer ?
#
loop_
_entity_poly.entity_id
_entity_poly.type
_entity_poly.pdbx_seq_one_letter_code
_entity_poly.pdbx_strand_id
1 'polypeptide(L)' 'KIRFICEDGATVKNAIEQTIRTGEGQTFILTAEGFDEQGDTVSKFEYEWSVKVKNQNAS' A
#
# COMPACT_ATOMS: atom_id res chain seq x y z
N LYS A 1 2.93 -13.94 20.70
CA LYS A 1 1.98 -13.26 19.77
C LYS A 1 2.79 -12.59 18.65
N ILE A 2 2.31 -12.54 17.40
CA ILE A 2 3.02 -11.82 16.31
C ILE A 2 2.26 -10.52 16.01
N ARG A 3 2.98 -9.40 15.85
CA ARG A 3 2.42 -8.10 15.45
C ARG A 3 2.90 -7.75 14.05
N PHE A 4 1.96 -7.41 13.17
CA PHE A 4 2.28 -6.90 11.83
C PHE A 4 2.14 -5.39 11.79
N ILE A 5 3.11 -4.72 11.15
CA ILE A 5 3.15 -3.27 10.96
C ILE A 5 3.41 -2.99 9.48
N CYS A 6 2.68 -2.02 8.93
CA CYS A 6 2.92 -1.45 7.62
C CYS A 6 3.02 0.06 7.78
N GLU A 7 4.17 0.64 7.44
CA GLU A 7 4.43 2.07 7.61
C GLU A 7 4.17 2.88 6.33
N ASP A 8 3.75 2.22 5.26
CA ASP A 8 3.55 2.81 3.93
C ASP A 8 2.22 3.57 3.77
N GLY A 9 1.58 3.98 4.88
CA GLY A 9 0.32 4.72 4.85
C GLY A 9 0.41 6.04 4.07
N ALA A 10 1.56 6.72 4.14
CA ALA A 10 1.82 7.93 3.36
C ALA A 10 1.94 7.65 1.85
N THR A 11 2.56 6.52 1.48
CA THR A 11 2.71 6.06 0.09
C THR A 11 1.34 5.82 -0.54
N VAL A 12 0.46 5.10 0.17
CA VAL A 12 -0.93 4.86 -0.27
C VAL A 12 -1.67 6.19 -0.49
N LYS A 13 -1.60 7.10 0.49
CA LYS A 13 -2.29 8.38 0.41
C LYS A 13 -1.83 9.20 -0.79
N ASN A 14 -0.51 9.33 -1.00
CA ASN A 14 0.03 10.07 -2.14
C ASN A 14 -0.38 9.41 -3.47
N ALA A 15 -0.30 8.08 -3.59
CA ALA A 15 -0.71 7.38 -4.81
C ALA A 15 -2.18 7.65 -5.15
N ILE A 16 -3.08 7.63 -4.16
CA ILE A 16 -4.50 7.97 -4.35
C ILE A 16 -4.65 9.42 -4.80
N GLU A 17 -3.99 10.37 -4.14
CA GLU A 17 -4.04 11.79 -4.49
C GLU A 17 -3.53 12.05 -5.91
N GLN A 18 -2.42 11.42 -6.31
CA GLN A 18 -1.90 11.50 -7.69
C GLN A 18 -2.88 10.92 -8.70
N THR A 19 -3.41 9.72 -8.43
CA THR A 19 -4.40 9.08 -9.33
C THR A 19 -5.63 9.94 -9.53
N ILE A 20 -6.15 10.58 -8.48
CA ILE A 20 -7.29 11.50 -8.60
C ILE A 20 -6.89 12.76 -9.39
N ARG A 21 -5.70 13.31 -9.14
CA ARG A 21 -5.22 14.54 -9.77
C ARG A 21 -4.94 14.38 -11.27
N THR A 22 -4.31 13.28 -11.67
CA THR A 22 -3.86 13.07 -13.06
C THR A 22 -4.87 12.25 -13.87
N GLY A 23 -5.72 11.46 -13.21
CA GLY A 23 -6.56 10.45 -13.85
C GLY A 23 -5.79 9.20 -14.29
N GLU A 24 -4.46 9.17 -14.11
CA GLU A 24 -3.61 8.04 -14.45
C GLU A 24 -3.53 7.05 -13.29
N GLY A 25 -3.48 5.75 -13.60
CA GLY A 25 -3.30 4.72 -12.59
C GLY A 25 -1.91 4.83 -11.94
N GLN A 26 -1.82 4.48 -10.66
CA GLN A 26 -0.56 4.46 -9.91
C GLN A 26 -0.32 3.06 -9.37
N THR A 27 0.92 2.58 -9.48
CA THR A 27 1.38 1.30 -8.93
C THR A 27 2.40 1.57 -7.84
N PHE A 28 2.29 0.89 -6.71
CA PHE A 28 3.19 1.04 -5.58
C PHE A 28 3.34 -0.28 -4.81
N ILE A 29 4.45 -0.40 -4.09
CA ILE A 29 4.72 -1.53 -3.21
C ILE A 29 4.35 -1.16 -1.77
N LEU A 30 3.73 -2.08 -1.06
CA LEU A 30 3.51 -2.01 0.38
C LEU A 30 4.31 -3.11 1.09
N THR A 31 4.97 -2.72 2.16
CA THR A 31 5.76 -3.60 3.01
C THR A 31 5.02 -3.84 4.32
N ALA A 32 4.81 -5.11 4.66
CA ALA A 32 4.33 -5.51 5.97
C ALA A 32 5.40 -6.34 6.69
N GLU A 33 5.82 -5.87 7.85
CA GLU A 33 6.80 -6.54 8.70
C GLU A 33 6.12 -7.13 9.94
N GLY A 34 6.46 -8.36 10.26
CA GLY A 34 5.98 -9.09 11.42
C GLY A 34 7.06 -9.16 12.49
N PHE A 35 6.69 -8.82 13.72
CA PHE A 35 7.56 -8.79 14.88
C PHE A 35 7.07 -9.76 15.97
N ASP A 36 8.02 -10.41 16.63
CA ASP A 36 7.74 -11.23 17.81
C ASP A 36 7.56 -10.37 19.08
N GLU A 37 7.49 -11.00 20.25
CA GLU A 37 7.31 -10.31 21.54
C GLU A 37 8.57 -9.59 22.04
N GLN A 38 9.73 -9.91 21.47
CA GLN A 38 11.01 -9.27 21.77
C GLN A 38 11.28 -8.09 20.83
N GLY A 39 10.46 -7.94 19.78
CA GLY A 39 10.62 -6.92 18.75
C GLY A 39 11.52 -7.35 17.60
N ASP A 40 11.86 -8.64 17.51
CA ASP A 40 12.65 -9.18 16.41
C ASP A 40 11.77 -9.39 15.18
N THR A 41 12.25 -8.96 14.01
CA THR A 41 11.56 -9.19 12.73
C THR A 41 11.60 -10.67 12.40
N VAL A 42 10.43 -11.29 12.34
CA VAL A 42 10.25 -12.72 12.01
C VAL A 42 9.72 -12.95 10.59
N SER A 43 9.22 -11.90 9.94
CA SER A 43 8.70 -12.00 8.57
C SER A 43 8.63 -10.63 7.89
N LYS A 44 8.83 -10.59 6.58
CA LYS A 44 8.63 -9.41 5.73
C LYS A 44 7.88 -9.81 4.46
N PHE A 45 6.83 -9.07 4.14
CA PHE A 45 6.00 -9.29 2.96
C PHE A 45 5.93 -8.01 2.13
N GLU A 46 6.05 -8.15 0.81
CA GLU A 46 5.91 -7.06 -0.14
C GLU A 46 4.70 -7.35 -1.04
N TYR A 47 3.82 -6.36 -1.16
CA TYR A 47 2.62 -6.45 -1.98
C TYR A 47 2.64 -5.37 -3.04
N GLU A 48 2.52 -5.76 -4.30
CA GLU A 48 2.31 -4.81 -5.39
C GLU A 48 0.83 -4.48 -5.52
N TRP A 49 0.51 -3.18 -5.49
CA TRP A 49 -0.84 -2.67 -5.62
C TRP A 49 -0.91 -1.65 -6.76
N SER A 50 -2.05 -1.64 -7.44
CA SER A 50 -2.37 -0.61 -8.43
C SER A 50 -3.73 0.02 -8.15
N VAL A 51 -3.82 1.34 -8.24
CA VAL A 51 -5.04 2.12 -8.06
C VAL A 51 -5.35 2.92 -9.32
N LYS A 52 -6.65 3.05 -9.65
CA LYS A 52 -7.12 3.81 -10.81
C LYS A 52 -8.46 4.47 -10.49
N VAL A 53 -8.70 5.68 -11.01
CA VAL A 53 -10.01 6.34 -10.92
C VAL A 53 -11.06 5.50 -11.65
N LYS A 54 -12.20 5.26 -11.00
CA LYS A 54 -13.35 4.62 -11.62
C LYS A 54 -14.06 5.63 -12.53
N ASN A 55 -13.88 5.50 -13.84
CA ASN A 55 -14.67 6.28 -14.81
C ASN A 55 -16.09 5.72 -14.90
N GLN A 56 -17.11 6.58 -14.69
CA GLN A 56 -18.52 6.20 -14.77
C GLN A 56 -19.03 6.01 -16.22
N ASN A 57 -18.17 6.16 -17.24
CA ASN A 57 -18.51 6.01 -18.66
C ASN A 57 -17.94 4.73 -19.30
N ALA A 58 -17.67 3.69 -18.50
CA ALA A 58 -17.39 2.37 -19.06
C ALA A 58 -18.71 1.74 -19.53
N SER A 59 -19.13 2.11 -20.75
CA SER A 59 -20.18 1.46 -21.53
C SER A 59 -19.67 0.21 -22.23
#